data_AF-A0A7Y3LCG7-F1
#
_entry.id   AF-A0A7Y3LCG7-F1
#
_cell.length_a   1.000
_cell.length_b   1.000
_cell.length_c   1.000
_cell.angle_alpha   90.00
_cell.angle_beta   90.00
_cell.angle_gamma   90.00
#
_symmetry.space_group_name_H-M   'P 1'
#
loop_
_entity.id
_entity.type
_entity.pdbx_description
1 polymer ?
#
loop_
_entity_poly.entity_id
_entity_poly.type
_entity_poly.pdbx_seq_one_letter_code
_entity_poly.pdbx_strand_id
1 'polypeptide(L)'
;MSSHFEDVLSLEQAFRTVQSLSIHDRDVHVRKGLLFDALDTIAGIRKPDFDEMCMLTKARQALSEVEGAMDERTGDVLLPRAKAAVAALEEFQEGFFLPSRIVENGLRVPGKNGDEVIPLEKATREYLRILRNAGHSFRGDPKGDTYKNARTRALLASHEGHIPPELPDLAYLYLLRLLAHPENLRRRPAGNNN
;
A
#
# COMPACT_ATOMS: atom_id res chain seq x y z
N MET A 1 -3.53 30.17 4.35
CA MET A 1 -3.81 29.99 2.92
C MET A 1 -2.90 28.95 2.26
N SER A 2 -1.58 28.91 2.51
CA SER A 2 -0.64 27.95 1.89
C SER A 2 -1.08 26.48 1.97
N SER A 3 -1.38 25.96 3.16
CA SER A 3 -1.66 24.52 3.27
C SER A 3 -2.99 24.06 2.67
N HIS A 4 -4.03 24.90 2.58
CA HIS A 4 -5.25 24.48 1.88
C HIS A 4 -4.97 24.30 0.38
N PHE A 5 -4.11 25.14 -0.19
CA PHE A 5 -3.71 25.02 -1.59
C PHE A 5 -2.83 23.77 -1.80
N GLU A 6 -1.93 23.48 -0.86
CA GLU A 6 -1.12 22.26 -0.85
C GLU A 6 -1.98 20.98 -0.76
N ASP A 7 -3.02 20.97 0.08
CA ASP A 7 -3.93 19.83 0.24
C ASP A 7 -4.74 19.59 -1.05
N VAL A 8 -5.22 20.66 -1.70
CA VAL A 8 -5.95 20.57 -2.97
C VAL A 8 -5.05 20.09 -4.11
N LEU A 9 -3.82 20.59 -4.20
CA LEU A 9 -2.85 20.14 -5.21
C LEU A 9 -2.47 18.67 -5.00
N SER A 10 -2.29 18.24 -3.76
CA SER A 10 -2.00 16.84 -3.42
C SER A 10 -3.16 15.92 -3.80
N LEU A 11 -4.39 16.37 -3.56
CA LEU A 11 -5.59 15.64 -3.97
C LEU A 11 -5.70 15.55 -5.50
N GLU A 12 -5.52 16.66 -6.22
CA GLU A 12 -5.51 16.68 -7.68
C GLU A 12 -4.45 15.74 -8.25
N GLN A 13 -3.26 15.74 -7.65
CA GLN A 13 -2.18 14.82 -8.02
C GLN A 13 -2.57 13.36 -7.78
N ALA A 14 -3.21 13.03 -6.64
CA ALA A 14 -3.69 11.68 -6.36
C ALA A 14 -4.71 11.20 -7.42
N PHE A 15 -5.66 12.07 -7.78
CA PHE A 15 -6.63 11.79 -8.87
C PHE A 15 -5.92 11.52 -10.21
N ARG A 16 -4.95 12.37 -10.59
CA ARG A 16 -4.20 12.20 -11.84
C ARG A 16 -3.40 10.90 -11.86
N THR A 17 -2.76 10.53 -10.75
CA THR A 17 -1.98 9.29 -10.66
C THR A 17 -2.87 8.06 -10.74
N VAL A 18 -4.03 8.06 -10.06
CA VAL A 18 -5.01 6.96 -10.13
C VAL A 18 -5.66 6.87 -11.52
N GLN A 19 -5.93 8.00 -12.18
CA GLN A 19 -6.37 8.01 -13.57
C GLN A 19 -5.30 7.43 -14.50
N SER A 20 -4.03 7.81 -14.30
CA SER A 20 -2.91 7.29 -15.09
C SER A 20 -2.75 5.78 -14.94
N LEU A 21 -2.95 5.23 -13.74
CA LEU A 21 -3.01 3.79 -13.48
C LEU A 21 -4.10 3.07 -14.30
N SER A 22 -5.22 3.75 -14.53
CA SER A 22 -6.35 3.23 -15.29
C SER A 22 -6.11 3.24 -16.79
N ILE A 23 -5.19 4.09 -17.27
CA ILE A 23 -4.87 4.28 -18.69
C ILE A 23 -3.71 3.37 -19.14
N HIS A 24 -2.75 3.08 -18.26
CA HIS A 24 -1.51 2.36 -18.58
C HIS A 24 -1.63 0.83 -18.45
N ASP A 25 -2.75 0.26 -18.87
CA ASP A 25 -3.11 -1.17 -18.69
C ASP A 25 -2.02 -2.16 -19.16
N ARG A 26 -1.18 -1.76 -20.12
CA ARG A 26 -0.18 -2.64 -20.77
C ARG A 26 1.24 -2.61 -20.20
N ASP A 27 1.57 -1.72 -19.28
CA ASP A 27 2.93 -1.62 -18.71
C ASP A 27 2.97 -1.86 -17.20
N VAL A 28 3.31 -3.08 -16.81
CA VAL A 28 3.39 -3.53 -15.42
C VAL A 28 4.42 -2.73 -14.61
N HIS A 29 5.53 -2.30 -15.21
CA HIS A 29 6.56 -1.53 -14.52
C HIS A 29 6.07 -0.11 -14.21
N VAL A 30 5.40 0.54 -15.17
CA VAL A 30 4.81 1.87 -14.97
C VAL A 30 3.69 1.81 -13.95
N ARG A 31 2.80 0.80 -14.01
CA ARG A 31 1.70 0.65 -13.03
C ARG A 31 2.22 0.46 -11.61
N LYS A 32 3.31 -0.29 -11.44
CA LYS A 32 3.95 -0.47 -10.13
C LYS A 32 4.51 0.85 -9.58
N GLY A 33 5.19 1.65 -10.40
CA GLY A 33 5.70 2.95 -9.99
C GLY A 33 4.56 3.89 -9.58
N LEU A 34 3.55 4.01 -10.43
CA LEU A 34 2.38 4.85 -10.20
C LEU A 34 1.56 4.43 -8.97
N LEU A 35 1.48 3.12 -8.66
CA LEU A 35 0.88 2.64 -7.41
C LEU A 35 1.55 3.28 -6.20
N PHE A 36 2.88 3.18 -6.12
CA PHE A 36 3.61 3.67 -4.96
C PHE A 36 3.56 5.19 -4.85
N ASP A 37 3.67 5.92 -5.96
CA ASP A 37 3.51 7.37 -5.99
C ASP A 37 2.10 7.80 -5.53
N ALA A 38 1.06 7.06 -5.95
CA ALA A 38 -0.31 7.35 -5.53
C ALA A 38 -0.52 7.10 -4.03
N LEU A 39 -0.02 5.98 -3.50
CA LEU A 39 -0.11 5.68 -2.06
C LEU A 39 0.68 6.69 -1.23
N ASP A 40 1.86 7.11 -1.67
CA ASP A 40 2.62 8.15 -0.98
C ASP A 40 1.90 9.50 -0.98
N THR A 41 1.28 9.86 -2.10
CA THR A 41 0.47 11.08 -2.20
C THR A 41 -0.73 11.03 -1.25
N ILE A 42 -1.46 9.90 -1.22
CA ILE A 42 -2.60 9.71 -0.31
C ILE A 42 -2.15 9.75 1.16
N ALA A 43 -1.03 9.09 1.49
CA ALA A 43 -0.46 9.10 2.84
C ALA A 43 -0.04 10.51 3.30
N GLY A 44 0.39 11.36 2.36
CA GLY A 44 0.71 12.77 2.62
C GLY A 44 -0.52 13.62 2.96
N ILE A 45 -1.69 13.27 2.42
CA ILE A 45 -2.96 13.98 2.69
C ILE A 45 -3.53 13.55 4.05
N ARG A 46 -3.59 12.23 4.31
CA ARG A 46 -4.22 11.71 5.53
C ARG A 46 -3.74 10.29 5.85
N LYS A 47 -3.97 9.88 7.10
CA LYS A 47 -3.93 8.48 7.49
C LYS A 47 -4.97 7.66 6.72
N PRO A 48 -4.73 6.37 6.46
CA PRO A 48 -3.57 5.54 6.83
C PRO A 48 -2.29 5.92 6.08
N ASP A 49 -1.13 5.66 6.67
CA ASP A 49 0.15 5.81 5.94
C ASP A 49 0.38 4.66 4.94
N PHE A 50 1.45 4.76 4.14
CA PHE A 50 1.82 3.74 3.15
C PHE A 50 1.83 2.31 3.72
N ASP A 51 2.36 2.14 4.93
CA ASP A 51 2.50 0.85 5.56
C ASP A 51 1.15 0.27 5.94
N GLU A 52 0.32 1.10 6.56
CA GLU A 52 -1.05 0.74 6.90
C GLU A 52 -1.86 0.43 5.63
N MET A 53 -1.65 1.16 4.53
CA MET A 53 -2.32 0.89 3.25
C MET A 53 -1.94 -0.45 2.61
N CYS A 54 -0.74 -0.96 2.91
CA CYS A 54 -0.26 -2.25 2.41
C CYS A 54 -0.67 -3.45 3.28
N MET A 55 -1.44 -3.24 4.36
CA MET A 55 -1.92 -4.32 5.22
C MET A 55 -3.30 -4.82 4.77
N LEU A 56 -3.45 -6.14 4.58
CA LEU A 56 -4.70 -6.75 4.12
C LEU A 56 -5.89 -6.40 5.03
N THR A 57 -5.68 -6.42 6.35
CA THR A 57 -6.70 -6.05 7.35
C THR A 57 -7.18 -4.60 7.15
N LYS A 58 -6.26 -3.69 6.83
CA LYS A 58 -6.58 -2.27 6.60
C LYS A 58 -7.23 -2.04 5.24
N ALA A 59 -6.84 -2.79 4.21
CA ALA A 59 -7.49 -2.75 2.91
C ALA A 59 -8.94 -3.27 3.00
N ARG A 60 -9.17 -4.39 3.70
CA ARG A 60 -10.52 -4.91 3.98
C ARG A 60 -11.38 -3.93 4.79
N GLN A 61 -10.79 -3.31 5.81
CA GLN A 61 -11.48 -2.27 6.57
C GLN A 61 -11.87 -1.08 5.66
N ALA A 62 -10.94 -0.59 4.84
CA ALA A 62 -11.19 0.50 3.90
C ALA A 62 -12.31 0.14 2.90
N LEU A 63 -12.31 -1.09 2.38
CA LEU A 63 -13.36 -1.57 1.49
C LEU A 63 -14.72 -1.58 2.20
N SER A 64 -14.80 -2.13 3.41
CA SER A 64 -16.03 -2.17 4.18
C SER A 64 -16.58 -0.77 4.48
N GLU A 65 -15.72 0.20 4.78
CA GLU A 65 -16.12 1.60 4.97
C GLU A 65 -16.71 2.20 3.69
N VAL A 66 -16.06 1.99 2.55
CA VAL A 66 -16.53 2.45 1.24
C VAL A 66 -17.86 1.79 0.85
N GLU A 67 -17.99 0.48 1.05
CA GLU A 67 -19.24 -0.26 0.80
C GLU A 67 -20.40 0.28 1.64
N GLY A 68 -20.14 0.63 2.91
CA GLY A 68 -21.15 1.21 3.80
C GLY A 68 -21.57 2.64 3.45
N ALA A 69 -20.77 3.36 2.66
CA ALA A 69 -21.02 4.76 2.30
C ALA A 69 -21.76 4.93 0.96
N MET A 70 -21.90 3.87 0.17
CA MET A 70 -22.46 3.93 -1.18
C MET A 70 -23.85 3.31 -1.25
N ASP A 71 -24.73 3.93 -2.04
CA ASP A 71 -25.94 3.26 -2.50
C ASP A 71 -25.62 2.16 -3.53
N GLU A 72 -26.57 1.26 -3.76
CA GLU A 72 -26.42 0.11 -4.65
C GLU A 72 -25.97 0.49 -6.07
N ARG A 73 -26.55 1.55 -6.66
CA ARG A 73 -26.23 1.95 -8.04
C ARG A 73 -24.82 2.52 -8.16
N THR A 74 -24.42 3.33 -7.18
CA THR A 74 -23.06 3.87 -7.11
C THR A 74 -22.07 2.73 -6.86
N GLY A 75 -22.44 1.79 -5.98
CA GLY A 75 -21.64 0.63 -5.62
C GLY A 75 -21.35 -0.30 -6.80
N ASP A 76 -22.36 -0.59 -7.63
CA ASP A 76 -22.24 -1.46 -8.81
C ASP A 76 -21.16 -0.99 -9.80
N VAL A 77 -20.92 0.32 -9.85
CA VAL A 77 -19.93 0.91 -10.77
C VAL A 77 -18.55 1.03 -10.11
N LEU A 78 -18.49 1.48 -8.85
CA LEU A 78 -17.23 1.86 -8.21
C LEU A 78 -16.57 0.72 -7.42
N LEU A 79 -17.36 -0.17 -6.80
CA LEU A 79 -16.83 -1.22 -5.93
C LEU A 79 -16.10 -2.36 -6.63
N PRO A 80 -16.43 -2.80 -7.87
CA PRO A 80 -15.77 -3.97 -8.47
C PRO A 80 -14.24 -3.85 -8.51
N ARG A 81 -13.75 -2.66 -8.84
CA ARG A 81 -12.30 -2.37 -8.90
C ARG A 81 -11.65 -2.38 -7.52
N ALA A 82 -12.32 -1.80 -6.52
CA ALA A 82 -11.85 -1.79 -5.14
C ALA A 82 -11.81 -3.21 -4.53
N LYS A 83 -12.81 -4.05 -4.85
CA LYS A 83 -12.86 -5.46 -4.46
C LYS A 83 -11.71 -6.26 -5.07
N ALA A 84 -11.47 -6.06 -6.36
CA ALA A 84 -10.38 -6.73 -7.06
C ALA A 84 -9.01 -6.34 -6.48
N ALA A 85 -8.81 -5.09 -6.07
CA ALA A 85 -7.58 -4.66 -5.41
C ALA A 85 -7.33 -5.38 -4.07
N VAL A 86 -8.37 -5.58 -3.26
CA VAL A 86 -8.26 -6.31 -1.98
C VAL A 86 -7.95 -7.79 -2.22
N ALA A 87 -8.61 -8.41 -3.21
CA ALA A 87 -8.33 -9.79 -3.60
C ALA A 87 -6.88 -9.95 -4.11
N ALA A 88 -6.40 -9.00 -4.92
CA ALA A 88 -5.01 -8.96 -5.38
C ALA A 88 -4.00 -8.80 -4.24
N LEU A 89 -4.31 -8.02 -3.20
CA LEU A 89 -3.45 -7.90 -2.03
C LEU A 89 -3.42 -9.20 -1.21
N GLU A 90 -4.55 -9.92 -1.15
CA GLU A 90 -4.63 -11.24 -0.53
C GLU A 90 -3.81 -12.28 -1.30
N GLU A 91 -4.00 -12.37 -2.63
CA GLU A 91 -3.19 -13.23 -3.51
C GLU A 91 -1.70 -12.90 -3.39
N PHE A 92 -1.35 -11.62 -3.36
CA PHE A 92 0.03 -11.19 -3.16
C PHE A 92 0.57 -11.65 -1.80
N GLN A 93 -0.21 -11.63 -0.72
CA GLN A 93 0.22 -12.16 0.57
C GLN A 93 0.42 -13.68 0.54
N GLU A 94 -0.35 -14.41 -0.27
CA GLU A 94 -0.20 -15.86 -0.46
C GLU A 94 1.03 -16.24 -1.30
N GLY A 95 1.64 -15.27 -2.01
CA GLY A 95 2.85 -15.45 -2.81
C GLY A 95 4.13 -15.77 -2.01
N PHE A 96 4.06 -15.82 -0.67
CA PHE A 96 5.14 -16.38 0.14
C PHE A 96 5.11 -17.92 0.08
N PHE A 97 6.13 -18.51 -0.55
CA PHE A 97 6.10 -19.94 -0.90
C PHE A 97 7.21 -20.77 -0.22
N LEU A 98 8.30 -20.14 0.26
CA LEU A 98 9.50 -20.90 0.64
C LEU A 98 9.28 -21.72 1.94
N PRO A 99 9.16 -23.07 1.88
CA PRO A 99 8.71 -23.85 3.02
C PRO A 99 9.67 -23.83 4.21
N SER A 100 10.97 -23.64 3.96
CA SER A 100 11.99 -23.54 5.00
C SER A 100 11.89 -22.27 5.85
N ARG A 101 11.10 -21.28 5.40
CA ARG A 101 10.88 -20.02 6.12
C ARG A 101 9.44 -19.82 6.58
N ILE A 102 8.47 -20.51 5.99
CA ILE A 102 7.09 -20.48 6.46
C ILE A 102 6.99 -21.30 7.74
N VAL A 103 6.53 -20.67 8.81
CA VAL A 103 6.34 -21.29 10.12
C VAL A 103 4.94 -20.93 10.61
N GLU A 104 4.07 -21.92 10.72
CA GLU A 104 2.65 -21.74 11.06
C GLU A 104 1.98 -20.69 10.14
N ASN A 105 1.72 -19.49 10.66
CA ASN A 105 1.09 -18.36 9.94
C ASN A 105 2.05 -17.16 9.76
N GLY A 106 3.34 -17.44 9.73
CA GLY A 106 4.36 -16.40 9.65
C GLY A 106 5.57 -16.77 8.81
N LEU A 107 6.42 -15.77 8.60
CA LEU A 107 7.65 -15.88 7.85
C LEU A 107 8.84 -15.69 8.79
N ARG A 108 9.75 -16.66 8.80
CA ARG A 108 11.03 -16.59 9.50
C ARG A 108 12.01 -15.69 8.73
N VAL A 109 12.43 -14.62 9.37
CA VAL A 109 13.32 -13.60 8.83
C VAL A 109 14.44 -13.25 9.83
N PRO A 110 15.62 -12.84 9.35
CA PRO A 110 16.66 -12.31 10.23
C PRO A 110 16.17 -11.08 11.02
N GLY A 111 16.37 -11.12 12.33
CA GLY A 111 16.13 -10.01 13.27
C GLY A 111 17.42 -9.53 13.93
N LYS A 112 17.30 -8.53 14.82
CA LYS A 112 18.46 -7.93 15.50
C LYS A 112 19.17 -8.89 16.47
N ASN A 113 18.41 -9.78 17.10
CA ASN A 113 18.88 -10.71 18.14
C ASN A 113 18.88 -12.19 17.66
N GLY A 114 18.90 -12.42 16.35
CA GLY A 114 18.69 -13.73 15.74
C GLY A 114 17.43 -13.76 14.87
N ASP A 115 17.05 -14.94 14.38
CA ASP A 115 15.85 -15.11 13.56
C ASP A 115 14.58 -14.78 14.36
N GLU A 116 13.65 -14.10 13.70
CA GLU A 116 12.30 -13.83 14.22
C GLU A 116 11.24 -14.35 13.24
N VAL A 117 10.06 -14.70 13.76
CA VAL A 117 8.89 -15.03 12.94
C VAL A 117 7.97 -13.82 12.92
N ILE A 118 7.64 -13.32 11.74
CA ILE A 118 6.67 -12.22 11.56
C ILE A 118 5.39 -12.72 10.90
N PRO A 119 4.21 -12.13 11.20
CA PRO A 119 3.00 -12.44 10.45
C PRO A 119 3.16 -12.19 8.96
N LEU A 120 2.48 -12.97 8.12
CA LEU A 120 2.53 -12.81 6.65
C LEU A 120 2.11 -11.41 6.21
N GLU A 121 1.09 -10.82 6.84
CA GLU A 121 0.68 -9.44 6.55
C GLU A 121 1.83 -8.43 6.77
N LYS A 122 2.60 -8.61 7.84
CA LYS A 122 3.78 -7.77 8.11
C LYS A 122 4.87 -7.99 7.05
N ALA A 123 5.06 -9.24 6.62
CA ALA A 123 5.99 -9.58 5.55
C ALA A 123 5.58 -8.96 4.21
N THR A 124 4.30 -9.03 3.84
CA THR A 124 3.70 -8.39 2.65
C THR A 124 3.98 -6.90 2.62
N ARG A 125 3.65 -6.20 3.71
CA ARG A 125 3.91 -4.76 3.85
C ARG A 125 5.40 -4.44 3.69
N GLU A 126 6.28 -5.19 4.34
CA GLU A 126 7.73 -4.97 4.23
C GLU A 126 8.24 -5.26 2.81
N TYR A 127 7.68 -6.26 2.13
CA TYR A 127 8.00 -6.59 0.75
C TYR A 127 7.57 -5.48 -0.21
N LEU A 128 6.34 -4.97 -0.10
CA LEU A 128 5.84 -3.86 -0.92
C LEU A 128 6.67 -2.59 -0.70
N ARG A 129 7.15 -2.34 0.52
CA ARG A 129 8.11 -1.26 0.80
C ARG A 129 9.45 -1.47 0.10
N ILE A 130 9.99 -2.69 0.07
CA ILE A 130 11.22 -2.99 -0.68
C ILE A 130 11.00 -2.70 -2.17
N LEU A 131 9.87 -3.13 -2.73
CA LEU A 131 9.51 -2.89 -4.12
C LEU A 131 9.36 -1.40 -4.45
N ARG A 132 8.78 -0.60 -3.54
CA ARG A 132 8.73 0.86 -3.64
C ARG A 132 10.12 1.47 -3.67
N ASN A 133 10.94 1.12 -2.68
CA ASN A 133 12.29 1.68 -2.54
C ASN A 133 13.22 1.31 -3.70
N ALA A 134 12.99 0.17 -4.36
CA ALA A 134 13.73 -0.23 -5.56
C ALA A 134 13.54 0.75 -6.72
N GLY A 135 12.39 1.45 -6.80
CA GLY A 135 12.11 2.47 -7.81
C GLY A 135 12.87 3.79 -7.61
N HIS A 136 13.28 4.12 -6.38
CA HIS A 136 13.93 5.39 -6.03
C HIS A 136 15.47 5.35 -6.07
N SER A 137 16.04 4.35 -6.77
CA SER A 137 17.47 4.00 -6.87
C SER A 137 18.06 3.29 -5.63
N PHE A 138 18.64 2.11 -5.87
CA PHE A 138 19.41 1.31 -4.92
C PHE A 138 20.76 1.98 -4.60
N ARG A 139 20.78 3.19 -4.02
CA ARG A 139 21.92 3.60 -3.20
C ARG A 139 21.75 2.98 -1.83
N GLY A 140 21.96 1.66 -1.80
CA GLY A 140 22.22 0.96 -0.55
C GLY A 140 23.43 1.64 0.09
N ASP A 141 23.23 2.16 1.29
CA ASP A 141 24.33 2.64 2.11
C ASP A 141 25.28 1.44 2.27
N PRO A 142 26.55 1.50 1.81
CA PRO A 142 27.49 0.38 1.93
C PRO A 142 27.74 0.01 3.40
N LYS A 143 27.33 0.89 4.33
CA LYS A 143 27.38 0.75 5.78
C LYS A 143 26.03 0.40 6.42
N GLY A 144 25.02 0.06 5.61
CA GLY A 144 23.68 -0.27 6.08
C GLY A 144 23.70 -1.47 7.04
N ASP A 145 22.99 -1.30 8.15
CA ASP A 145 22.79 -2.27 9.23
C ASP A 145 22.67 -3.72 8.71
N THR A 146 23.65 -4.58 9.02
CA THR A 146 23.85 -5.90 8.39
C THR A 146 22.61 -6.78 8.41
N TYR A 147 21.81 -6.72 9.48
CA TYR A 147 20.58 -7.51 9.59
C TYR A 147 19.44 -6.97 8.71
N LYS A 148 19.37 -5.65 8.44
CA LYS A 148 18.37 -5.09 7.51
C LYS A 148 18.60 -5.62 6.10
N ASN A 149 19.86 -5.66 5.67
CA ASN A 149 20.23 -6.24 4.38
C ASN A 149 19.94 -7.75 4.32
N ALA A 150 20.23 -8.49 5.41
CA ALA A 150 19.89 -9.91 5.50
C ALA A 150 18.38 -10.16 5.46
N ARG A 151 17.59 -9.33 6.14
CA ARG A 151 16.14 -9.37 6.16
C ARG A 151 15.52 -9.08 4.80
N THR A 152 15.99 -8.03 4.11
CA THR A 152 15.56 -7.71 2.74
C THR A 152 15.82 -8.88 1.80
N ARG A 153 17.02 -9.49 1.86
CA ARG A 153 17.33 -10.68 1.06
C ARG A 153 16.44 -11.87 1.40
N ALA A 154 16.16 -12.09 2.69
CA ALA A 154 15.26 -13.15 3.13
C ALA A 154 13.85 -12.95 2.57
N LEU A 155 13.29 -11.74 2.66
CA LEU A 155 11.97 -11.41 2.10
C LEU A 155 11.94 -11.64 0.58
N LEU A 156 12.92 -11.09 -0.15
CA LEU A 156 13.01 -11.24 -1.61
C LEU A 156 13.13 -12.71 -2.04
N ALA A 157 13.88 -13.52 -1.31
CA ALA A 157 14.04 -14.95 -1.61
C ALA A 157 12.83 -15.81 -1.21
N SER A 158 11.89 -15.28 -0.43
CA SER A 158 10.75 -16.04 0.10
C SER A 158 9.45 -15.87 -0.67
N HIS A 159 9.42 -14.95 -1.64
CA HIS A 159 8.23 -14.56 -2.37
C HIS A 159 8.41 -14.79 -3.88
N GLU A 160 7.35 -15.16 -4.58
CA GLU A 160 7.41 -15.50 -6.02
C GLU A 160 7.68 -14.29 -6.93
N GLY A 161 7.57 -13.08 -6.37
CA GLY A 161 7.75 -11.83 -7.09
C GLY A 161 6.62 -11.48 -8.06
N HIS A 162 5.59 -12.33 -8.17
CA HIS A 162 4.37 -12.02 -8.90
C HIS A 162 3.67 -10.82 -8.25
N ILE A 163 3.24 -9.88 -9.09
CA ILE A 163 2.45 -8.71 -8.68
C ILE A 163 1.13 -8.83 -9.45
N PRO A 164 0.02 -9.15 -8.77
CA PRO A 164 -1.27 -9.27 -9.44
C PRO A 164 -1.64 -7.97 -10.17
N PRO A 165 -2.23 -8.08 -11.37
CA PRO A 165 -2.51 -6.91 -12.20
C PRO A 165 -3.50 -5.94 -11.55
N GLU A 166 -4.32 -6.35 -10.59
CA GLU A 166 -5.28 -5.50 -9.89
C GLU A 166 -4.69 -4.86 -8.63
N LEU A 167 -3.49 -5.25 -8.18
CA LEU A 167 -2.84 -4.66 -7.01
C LEU A 167 -2.67 -3.13 -7.09
N PRO A 168 -2.36 -2.53 -8.26
CA PRO A 168 -2.31 -1.08 -8.38
C PRO A 168 -3.62 -0.35 -8.03
N ASP A 169 -4.75 -1.05 -8.08
CA ASP A 169 -6.05 -0.49 -7.73
C ASP A 169 -6.25 -0.34 -6.21
N LEU A 170 -5.27 -0.75 -5.41
CA LEU A 170 -5.20 -0.41 -3.99
C LEU A 170 -5.19 1.11 -3.79
N ALA A 171 -4.50 1.86 -4.67
CA ALA A 171 -4.56 3.31 -4.67
C ALA A 171 -5.96 3.86 -4.99
N TYR A 172 -6.69 3.20 -5.89
CA TYR A 172 -8.08 3.54 -6.20
C TYR A 172 -8.99 3.31 -4.98
N LEU A 173 -8.85 2.19 -4.26
CA LEU A 173 -9.60 1.93 -3.03
C LEU A 173 -9.41 3.05 -2.01
N TYR A 174 -8.17 3.47 -1.74
CA TYR A 174 -7.91 4.50 -0.74
C TYR A 174 -8.34 5.90 -1.19
N LEU A 175 -8.27 6.20 -2.49
CA LEU A 175 -8.88 7.41 -3.04
C LEU A 175 -10.41 7.37 -2.86
N LEU A 176 -11.04 6.23 -3.13
CA LEU A 176 -12.49 6.06 -3.00
C LEU A 176 -12.94 6.23 -1.54
N ARG A 177 -12.17 5.70 -0.59
CA ARG A 177 -12.37 5.90 0.85
C ARG A 177 -12.30 7.37 1.24
N LEU A 178 -11.35 8.12 0.67
CA LEU A 178 -11.23 9.56 0.91
C LEU A 178 -12.47 10.33 0.43
N LEU A 179 -13.06 9.91 -0.69
CA LEU A 179 -14.26 10.51 -1.27
C LEU A 179 -15.54 10.10 -0.57
N ALA A 180 -15.60 8.87 -0.04
CA ALA A 180 -16.70 8.38 0.78
C ALA A 180 -16.82 9.14 2.11
N HIS A 181 -15.70 9.66 2.61
CA HIS A 181 -15.61 10.36 3.89
C HIS A 181 -14.90 11.72 3.75
N PRO A 182 -15.47 12.68 3.01
CA PRO A 182 -14.83 13.97 2.75
C PRO A 182 -14.65 14.80 4.03
N GLU A 183 -15.41 14.51 5.10
CA GLU A 183 -15.18 15.08 6.43
C GLU A 183 -13.78 14.78 6.97
N ASN A 184 -13.14 13.69 6.54
CA ASN A 184 -11.77 13.37 6.92
C ASN A 184 -10.73 14.30 6.28
N LEU A 185 -11.12 15.07 5.25
CA LEU A 185 -10.31 16.14 4.67
C LEU A 185 -10.41 17.45 5.47
N ARG A 186 -11.42 17.62 6.34
CA ARG A 186 -11.52 18.80 7.19
C ARG A 186 -10.40 18.75 8.22
N ARG A 187 -9.49 19.72 8.17
CA ARG A 187 -8.44 19.92 9.17
C ARG A 187 -9.04 19.87 10.58
N ARG A 188 -8.43 19.08 11.46
CA ARG A 188 -8.59 19.27 12.90
C ARG A 188 -8.05 20.68 13.19
N PRO A 189 -8.79 21.59 13.84
CA PRO A 189 -8.20 22.84 14.30
C PRO A 189 -6.99 22.47 15.15
N ALA A 190 -5.86 23.15 14.91
CA ALA A 190 -4.64 22.95 15.69
C ALA A 190 -5.03 23.09 17.18
N GLY A 191 -5.05 21.98 17.89
CA GLY A 191 -5.31 21.98 19.32
C GLY A 191 -4.17 22.74 19.98
N ASN A 192 -4.51 23.80 20.70
CA ASN A 192 -3.61 24.47 21.63
C ASN A 192 -2.98 23.41 22.54
N ASN A 193 -1.65 23.31 22.51
CA ASN A 193 -0.90 22.71 23.60
C ASN A 193 -1.10 23.60 24.84
N ASN A 194 -1.85 23.10 25.82
CA ASN A 194 -1.75 23.50 27.22
C ASN A 194 -0.87 22.48 27.93
#